data_AF-A0A936EHN0-F1
#
_entry.id   AF-A0A936EHN0-F1
#
_cell.length_a   1.000
_cell.length_b   1.000
_cell.length_c   1.000
_cell.angle_alpha   90.00
_cell.angle_beta   90.00
_cell.angle_gamma   90.00
#
_symmetry.space_group_name_H-M   'P 1'
#
loop_
_entity.id
_entity.type
_entity.pdbx_description
1 polymer ?
#
loop_
_entity_poly.entity_id
_entity_poly.type
_entity_poly.pdbx_seq_one_letter_code
_entity_poly.pdbx_strand_id
1 'polypeptide(L)'
;MDLPLLAGGGDGLGDPSGRRLAGNGATTGHRAPHRGRPGGIVTSPFIHANAAHLAANLPPFAGLGYLVLHRAPSHFIAVAATIALATGGLVWLCARKATHVGMSGVIFGFLGYLIAAAWFTKTTPDLIVGGGVLLFYGGMLAGVAPVRGSTSWESHFLGLVAGIGRAWLDLG
;
A
#
# COMPACT_ATOMS: atom_id res chain seq x y z
N MET A 1 53.75 -6.13 31.15
CA MET A 1 54.49 -5.01 31.74
C MET A 1 54.42 -3.85 30.75
N ASP A 2 53.91 -2.72 31.25
CA ASP A 2 54.05 -1.32 30.80
C ASP A 2 53.38 -0.81 29.49
N LEU A 3 52.18 -0.22 29.66
CA LEU A 3 51.77 1.08 29.08
C LEU A 3 52.57 2.21 29.78
N PRO A 4 52.73 3.49 29.29
CA PRO A 4 51.69 4.32 28.63
C PRO A 4 52.18 5.53 27.72
N LEU A 5 51.19 6.32 27.27
CA LEU A 5 51.14 7.80 27.11
C LEU A 5 52.12 8.57 26.18
N LEU A 6 51.57 9.34 25.23
CA LEU A 6 51.77 10.80 25.18
C LEU A 6 50.55 11.54 24.62
N ALA A 7 50.14 12.54 25.41
CA ALA A 7 49.18 13.57 25.11
C ALA A 7 49.91 14.85 24.65
N GLY A 8 49.16 15.75 24.00
CA GLY A 8 49.55 17.12 23.64
C GLY A 8 49.15 17.39 22.18
N GLY A 9 48.16 18.22 21.86
CA GLY A 9 47.83 19.51 22.43
C GLY A 9 48.28 20.57 21.43
N GLY A 10 47.35 21.22 20.73
CA GLY A 10 47.72 22.28 19.80
C GLY A 10 46.59 22.89 18.95
N ASP A 11 46.03 23.98 19.46
CA ASP A 11 45.84 25.25 18.73
C ASP A 11 44.66 25.43 17.77
N GLY A 12 43.74 26.28 18.20
CA GLY A 12 42.65 26.79 17.40
C GLY A 12 43.12 27.70 16.25
N LEU A 13 42.43 27.56 15.13
CA LEU A 13 42.27 28.62 14.14
C LEU A 13 40.77 28.78 13.91
N GLY A 14 40.20 29.75 14.63
CA GLY A 14 38.88 30.28 14.36
C GLY A 14 38.88 30.96 12.99
N ASP A 15 37.83 30.66 12.22
CA ASP A 15 37.51 31.38 10.99
C ASP A 15 37.26 32.88 11.32
N PRO A 16 38.03 33.82 10.73
CA PRO A 16 37.92 35.25 10.98
C PRO A 16 36.73 35.93 10.28
N SER A 17 35.83 35.18 9.64
CA SER A 17 34.61 35.75 9.06
C SER A 17 33.47 35.80 10.09
N GLY A 18 33.46 36.87 10.90
CA GLY A 18 32.48 37.17 11.95
C GLY A 18 31.02 37.39 11.47
N ARG A 19 30.41 36.39 10.82
CA ARG A 19 28.99 36.39 10.45
C ARG A 19 28.17 35.54 11.43
N ARG A 20 27.99 36.09 12.64
CA ARG A 20 26.92 35.68 13.54
C ARG A 20 25.60 36.23 12.98
N LEU A 21 24.78 35.38 12.38
CA LEU A 21 23.36 35.68 12.15
C LEU A 21 22.55 34.85 13.15
N ALA A 22 22.40 35.41 14.35
CA ALA A 22 21.43 34.97 15.33
C ALA A 22 20.17 35.83 15.19
N GLY A 23 19.04 35.17 14.98
CA GLY A 23 17.73 35.60 15.48
C GLY A 23 16.94 36.60 14.63
N ASN A 24 15.93 36.09 13.92
CA ASN A 24 14.59 36.63 14.03
C ASN A 24 13.59 35.48 13.91
N GLY A 25 12.91 35.18 15.01
CA GLY A 25 11.86 34.18 15.07
C GLY A 25 10.61 34.66 14.34
N ALA A 26 9.99 33.77 13.59
CA ALA A 26 8.55 33.73 13.40
C ALA A 26 8.16 32.38 12.79
N THR A 27 7.46 31.59 13.60
CA THR A 27 6.69 30.39 13.25
C THR A 27 7.50 29.17 12.82
N THR A 28 7.52 28.20 13.74
CA THR A 28 7.18 26.81 13.47
C THR A 28 6.16 26.71 12.34
N GLY A 29 6.65 26.72 11.10
CA GLY A 29 5.92 26.24 9.95
C GLY A 29 5.79 24.74 10.13
N HIS A 30 4.79 24.31 10.91
CA HIS A 30 4.03 23.11 10.59
C HIS A 30 3.74 23.20 9.08
N ARG A 31 4.65 22.67 8.25
CA ARG A 31 4.34 22.47 6.84
C ARG A 31 3.13 21.55 6.88
N ALA A 32 1.99 22.15 6.56
CA ALA A 32 0.70 21.48 6.49
C ALA A 32 0.89 20.12 5.81
N PRO A 33 0.19 19.07 6.27
CA PRO A 33 0.30 17.77 5.65
C PRO A 33 -0.14 17.92 4.18
N HIS A 34 0.82 17.96 3.26
CA HIS A 34 0.52 17.86 1.84
C HIS A 34 0.04 16.43 1.60
N ARG A 35 -1.27 16.24 1.79
CA ARG A 35 -2.06 15.11 1.31
C ARG A 35 -1.69 14.91 -0.16
N GLY A 36 -1.42 13.67 -0.57
CA GLY A 36 -1.17 13.37 -1.98
C GLY A 36 -2.25 14.01 -2.86
N ARG A 37 -1.88 14.45 -4.06
CA ARG A 37 -2.86 15.05 -4.99
C ARG A 37 -4.00 14.05 -5.21
N PRO A 38 -5.28 14.48 -5.21
CA PRO A 38 -6.43 13.59 -5.44
C PRO A 38 -6.32 12.75 -6.72
N GLY A 39 -5.63 13.26 -7.75
CA GLY A 39 -5.35 12.52 -8.99
C GLY A 39 -4.57 11.21 -8.78
N GLY A 40 -3.82 11.08 -7.69
CA GLY A 40 -3.12 9.84 -7.31
C GLY A 40 -4.07 8.67 -7.02
N ILE A 41 -5.34 8.93 -6.70
CA ILE A 41 -6.36 7.89 -6.47
C ILE A 41 -6.57 7.06 -7.75
N VAL A 42 -6.64 7.73 -8.90
CA VAL A 42 -6.91 7.08 -10.19
C VAL A 42 -5.62 6.55 -10.83
N THR A 43 -4.49 7.25 -10.66
CA THR A 43 -3.24 6.87 -11.34
C THR A 43 -2.36 5.92 -10.53
N SER A 44 -2.55 5.81 -9.22
CA SER A 44 -1.73 4.95 -8.36
C SER A 44 -1.66 3.47 -8.80
N PRO A 45 -2.70 2.83 -9.37
CA PRO A 45 -2.58 1.43 -9.80
C PRO A 45 -1.58 1.21 -10.94
N PHE A 46 -1.31 2.25 -11.74
CA PHE A 46 -0.46 2.17 -12.92
C PHE A 46 1.01 2.50 -12.65
N ILE A 47 1.29 3.19 -11.55
CA ILE A 47 2.64 3.55 -11.15
C ILE A 47 3.27 2.32 -10.48
N HIS A 48 4.50 1.98 -10.83
CA HIS A 48 5.24 0.87 -10.23
C HIS A 48 6.65 1.34 -9.85
N ALA A 49 7.20 0.83 -8.74
CA ALA A 49 8.51 1.24 -8.25
C ALA A 49 9.66 0.80 -9.18
N ASN A 50 9.51 -0.35 -9.86
CA ASN A 50 10.43 -0.88 -10.85
C ASN A 50 9.77 -2.02 -11.67
N ALA A 51 10.46 -2.51 -12.71
CA ALA A 51 9.96 -3.57 -13.58
C ALA A 51 9.74 -4.91 -12.86
N ALA A 52 10.58 -5.25 -11.88
CA ALA A 52 10.43 -6.47 -11.08
C ALA A 52 9.16 -6.43 -10.22
N HIS A 53 8.84 -5.27 -9.65
CA HIS A 53 7.61 -5.05 -8.90
C HIS A 53 6.37 -5.21 -9.80
N LEU A 54 6.39 -4.67 -11.02
CA LEU A 54 5.33 -4.91 -12.01
C LEU A 54 5.21 -6.39 -12.35
N ALA A 55 6.32 -7.05 -12.67
CA ALA A 55 6.34 -8.47 -13.02
C ALA A 55 5.79 -9.36 -11.89
N ALA A 56 6.04 -9.02 -10.62
CA ALA A 56 5.50 -9.74 -9.47
C ALA A 56 3.99 -9.54 -9.28
N ASN A 57 3.42 -8.41 -9.73
CA ASN A 57 1.99 -8.12 -9.61
C ASN A 57 1.17 -8.68 -10.78
N LEU A 58 1.77 -8.91 -11.95
CA LEU A 58 1.06 -9.40 -13.14
C LEU A 58 0.38 -10.78 -12.93
N PRO A 59 1.06 -11.82 -12.41
CA PRO A 59 0.42 -13.12 -12.20
C PRO A 59 -0.79 -13.09 -11.26
N PRO A 60 -0.72 -12.51 -10.04
CA PRO A 60 -1.89 -12.46 -9.17
C PRO A 60 -2.98 -11.52 -9.70
N PHE A 61 -2.63 -10.43 -10.39
CA PHE A 61 -3.62 -9.57 -11.04
C PHE A 61 -4.39 -10.30 -12.13
N ALA A 62 -3.69 -11.00 -13.03
CA ALA A 62 -4.31 -11.76 -14.10
C ALA A 62 -5.15 -12.92 -13.55
N GLY A 63 -4.60 -13.70 -12.62
CA GLY A 63 -5.29 -14.87 -12.05
C GLY A 63 -6.54 -14.48 -11.25
N LEU A 64 -6.41 -13.58 -10.27
CA LEU A 64 -7.54 -13.15 -9.46
C LEU A 64 -8.53 -12.33 -10.27
N GLY A 65 -8.06 -11.46 -11.16
CA GLY A 65 -8.91 -10.69 -12.06
C GLY A 65 -9.75 -11.59 -12.98
N TYR A 66 -9.15 -12.65 -13.53
CA TYR A 66 -9.86 -13.66 -14.33
C TYR A 66 -10.95 -14.37 -13.52
N LEU A 67 -10.67 -14.75 -12.27
CA LEU A 67 -11.67 -15.38 -11.40
C LEU A 67 -12.83 -14.41 -11.06
N VAL A 68 -12.54 -13.14 -10.81
CA VAL A 68 -13.58 -12.11 -10.60
C VAL A 68 -14.42 -11.92 -11.85
N LEU A 69 -13.79 -11.87 -13.03
CA LEU A 69 -14.48 -11.76 -14.32
C LEU A 69 -15.42 -12.95 -14.56
N HIS A 70 -14.96 -14.18 -14.28
CA HIS A 70 -15.79 -15.36 -14.43
C HIS A 70 -16.95 -15.41 -13.44
N ARG A 71 -16.74 -14.94 -12.22
CA ARG A 71 -17.78 -14.87 -11.20
C ARG A 71 -18.86 -13.84 -11.53
N ALA A 72 -18.44 -12.65 -11.96
CA ALA A 72 -19.31 -11.48 -12.09
C ALA A 72 -19.09 -10.78 -13.45
N PRO A 73 -19.31 -11.44 -14.58
CA PRO A 73 -18.91 -10.92 -15.90
C PRO A 73 -19.58 -9.59 -16.23
N SER A 74 -20.87 -9.45 -15.97
CA SER A 74 -21.63 -8.21 -16.21
C SER A 74 -21.25 -7.07 -15.26
N HIS A 75 -20.63 -7.37 -14.11
CA HIS A 75 -20.28 -6.40 -13.08
C HIS A 75 -18.76 -6.24 -12.91
N PHE A 76 -17.94 -6.93 -13.70
CA PHE A 76 -16.49 -6.97 -13.53
C PHE A 76 -15.87 -5.57 -13.46
N ILE A 77 -16.24 -4.71 -14.42
CA ILE A 77 -15.76 -3.32 -14.46
C ILE A 77 -16.21 -2.55 -13.22
N ALA A 78 -17.45 -2.72 -12.78
CA ALA A 78 -17.95 -2.07 -11.57
C ALA A 78 -17.21 -2.55 -10.31
N VAL A 79 -16.95 -3.86 -10.19
CA VAL A 79 -16.17 -4.46 -9.09
C VAL A 79 -14.74 -3.91 -9.10
N ALA A 80 -14.04 -3.98 -10.22
CA ALA A 80 -12.66 -3.52 -10.36
C ALA A 80 -12.52 -2.01 -10.12
N ALA A 81 -13.41 -1.20 -10.70
CA ALA A 81 -13.40 0.25 -10.51
C ALA A 81 -13.73 0.63 -9.06
N THR A 82 -14.72 -0.01 -8.44
CA THR A 82 -15.05 0.24 -7.02
C THR A 82 -13.88 -0.10 -6.12
N ILE A 83 -13.26 -1.26 -6.32
CA ILE A 83 -12.07 -1.66 -5.56
C ILE A 83 -10.94 -0.64 -5.74
N ALA A 84 -10.62 -0.27 -6.98
CA ALA A 84 -9.52 0.66 -7.25
C ALA A 84 -9.77 2.03 -6.60
N LEU A 85 -10.97 2.60 -6.79
CA LEU A 85 -11.33 3.92 -6.27
C LEU A 85 -11.49 3.92 -4.76
N ALA A 86 -12.14 2.91 -4.17
CA ALA A 86 -12.30 2.80 -2.74
C ALA A 86 -10.95 2.60 -2.05
N THR A 87 -10.07 1.74 -2.59
CA THR A 87 -8.72 1.53 -2.06
C THR A 87 -7.91 2.82 -2.12
N GLY A 88 -7.87 3.49 -3.28
CA GLY A 88 -7.15 4.75 -3.44
C GLY A 88 -7.69 5.86 -2.54
N GLY A 89 -9.02 5.95 -2.39
CA GLY A 89 -9.69 6.89 -1.50
C GLY A 89 -9.38 6.62 -0.03
N LEU A 90 -9.51 5.37 0.42
CA LEU A 90 -9.20 4.96 1.79
C LEU A 90 -7.73 5.20 2.14
N VAL A 91 -6.81 4.87 1.21
CA VAL A 91 -5.39 5.14 1.38
C VAL A 91 -5.11 6.64 1.47
N TRP A 92 -5.75 7.45 0.62
CA TRP A 92 -5.64 8.91 0.68
C TRP A 92 -6.18 9.52 1.98
N LEU A 93 -7.20 8.90 2.58
CA LEU A 93 -7.78 9.31 3.86
C LEU A 93 -6.93 8.88 5.07
N CYS A 94 -6.44 7.63 5.06
CA CYS A 94 -6.00 6.94 6.27
C CYS A 94 -4.49 6.63 6.31
N ALA A 95 -3.80 6.60 5.17
CA ALA A 95 -2.42 6.14 5.14
C ALA A 95 -1.41 7.25 5.47
N ARG A 96 -0.30 6.86 6.12
CA ARG A 96 0.82 7.77 6.42
C ARG A 96 1.49 8.22 5.11
N LYS A 97 2.24 9.33 5.19
CA LYS A 97 2.98 9.97 4.09
C LYS A 97 3.94 8.97 3.40
N ALA A 98 3.43 8.26 2.40
CA ALA A 98 4.18 7.40 1.52
C ALA A 98 3.50 7.43 0.14
N THR A 99 4.30 7.31 -0.91
CA THR A 99 3.80 7.08 -2.28
C THR A 99 3.21 5.68 -2.31
N HIS A 100 1.91 5.56 -2.05
CA HIS A 100 1.18 4.31 -2.21
C HIS A 100 1.00 4.08 -3.71
N VAL A 101 1.82 3.17 -4.22
CA VAL A 101 2.06 2.97 -5.64
C VAL A 101 1.76 1.51 -5.95
N GLY A 102 0.82 1.28 -6.84
CA GLY A 102 0.72 0.02 -7.55
C GLY A 102 -0.64 -0.68 -7.53
N MET A 103 -0.72 -1.60 -8.48
CA MET A 103 -1.78 -2.57 -8.72
C MET A 103 -2.08 -3.47 -7.50
N SER A 104 -1.19 -3.54 -6.50
CA SER A 104 -1.34 -4.45 -5.36
C SER A 104 -2.59 -4.20 -4.53
N GLY A 105 -3.00 -2.94 -4.32
CA GLY A 105 -4.28 -2.66 -3.65
C GLY A 105 -5.48 -3.27 -4.37
N VAL A 106 -5.48 -3.24 -5.71
CA VAL A 106 -6.51 -3.87 -6.54
C VAL A 106 -6.46 -5.39 -6.42
N ILE A 107 -5.25 -5.97 -6.45
CA ILE A 107 -5.04 -7.40 -6.29
C ILE A 107 -5.58 -7.89 -4.94
N PHE A 108 -5.27 -7.19 -3.85
CA PHE A 108 -5.81 -7.50 -2.52
C PHE A 108 -7.33 -7.30 -2.45
N GLY A 109 -7.89 -6.34 -3.19
CA GLY A 109 -9.33 -6.22 -3.32
C GLY A 109 -9.97 -7.38 -4.08
N PHE A 110 -9.38 -7.89 -5.16
CA PHE A 110 -9.86 -9.11 -5.82
C PHE A 110 -9.78 -10.31 -4.89
N LEU A 111 -8.68 -10.45 -4.15
CA LEU A 111 -8.51 -11.48 -3.12
C LEU A 111 -9.65 -11.42 -2.09
N GLY A 112 -9.91 -10.23 -1.53
CA GLY A 112 -10.97 -10.00 -0.54
C GLY A 112 -12.36 -10.26 -1.10
N TYR A 113 -12.64 -9.82 -2.33
CA TYR A 113 -13.93 -10.03 -2.99
C TYR A 113 -14.23 -11.51 -3.18
N LEU A 114 -13.27 -12.32 -3.65
CA LEU A 114 -13.46 -13.76 -3.90
C LEU A 114 -13.61 -14.57 -2.61
N ILE A 115 -12.85 -14.24 -1.56
CA ILE A 115 -12.98 -14.88 -0.24
C ILE A 115 -14.34 -14.53 0.38
N ALA A 116 -14.74 -13.26 0.35
CA ALA A 116 -16.03 -12.82 0.90
C ALA A 116 -17.20 -13.40 0.12
N ALA A 117 -17.09 -13.49 -1.20
CA ALA A 117 -18.03 -14.17 -2.07
C ALA A 117 -18.30 -15.61 -1.62
N ALA A 118 -17.25 -16.41 -1.42
CA ALA A 118 -17.36 -17.77 -0.91
C ALA A 118 -18.05 -17.83 0.46
N TRP A 119 -17.75 -16.86 1.33
CA TRP A 119 -18.34 -16.74 2.65
C TRP A 119 -19.83 -16.39 2.62
N PHE A 120 -20.25 -15.46 1.76
CA PHE A 120 -21.63 -14.99 1.71
C PHE A 120 -22.56 -16.00 1.04
N THR A 121 -22.23 -16.47 -0.15
CA THR A 121 -23.13 -17.33 -0.95
C THR A 121 -23.13 -18.79 -0.51
N LYS A 122 -21.96 -19.30 -0.07
CA LYS A 122 -21.75 -20.70 0.35
C LYS A 122 -22.17 -21.75 -0.70
N THR A 123 -22.21 -21.38 -1.97
CA THR A 123 -22.46 -22.32 -3.06
C THR A 123 -21.21 -23.13 -3.35
N THR A 124 -21.34 -24.38 -3.81
CA THR A 124 -20.20 -25.25 -4.10
C THR A 124 -19.17 -24.61 -5.05
N PRO A 125 -19.56 -23.95 -6.17
CA PRO A 125 -18.59 -23.27 -7.03
C PRO A 125 -17.81 -22.17 -6.30
N ASP A 126 -18.49 -21.39 -5.47
CA ASP A 126 -17.88 -20.28 -4.76
C ASP A 126 -16.93 -20.75 -3.67
N LEU A 127 -17.29 -21.83 -2.97
CA LEU A 127 -16.41 -22.48 -2.00
C LEU A 127 -15.17 -23.08 -2.66
N ILE A 128 -15.30 -23.68 -3.86
CA ILE A 128 -14.14 -24.18 -4.63
C ILE A 128 -13.23 -23.02 -5.03
N VAL A 129 -13.80 -21.94 -5.59
CA VAL A 129 -13.03 -20.76 -6.00
C VAL A 129 -12.36 -20.10 -4.79
N GLY A 130 -13.10 -19.83 -3.72
CA GLY A 130 -12.56 -19.22 -2.50
C GLY A 130 -11.49 -20.08 -1.83
N GLY A 131 -11.71 -21.40 -1.76
CA GLY A 131 -10.73 -22.36 -1.25
C GLY A 131 -9.46 -22.40 -2.10
N GLY A 132 -9.60 -22.45 -3.43
CA GLY A 132 -8.46 -22.37 -4.35
C GLY A 132 -7.71 -21.05 -4.22
N VAL A 133 -8.42 -19.93 -4.11
CA VAL A 133 -7.82 -18.61 -3.86
C VAL A 133 -7.02 -18.59 -2.57
N LEU A 134 -7.55 -19.13 -1.47
CA LEU A 134 -6.81 -19.24 -0.20
C LEU A 134 -5.59 -20.16 -0.32
N LEU A 135 -5.70 -21.27 -1.07
CA LEU A 135 -4.60 -22.20 -1.26
C LEU A 135 -3.44 -21.57 -2.05
N PHE A 136 -3.72 -20.93 -3.18
CA PHE A 136 -2.68 -20.40 -4.08
C PHE A 136 -2.22 -18.99 -3.73
N TYR A 137 -3.11 -18.16 -3.17
CA TYR A 137 -2.85 -16.75 -2.89
C TYR A 137 -2.98 -16.38 -1.40
N GLY A 138 -3.35 -17.31 -0.51
CA GLY A 138 -3.51 -17.02 0.92
C GLY A 138 -2.25 -16.50 1.60
N GLY A 139 -1.07 -16.89 1.13
CA GLY A 139 0.22 -16.34 1.60
C GLY A 139 0.33 -14.82 1.43
N MET A 140 -0.40 -14.22 0.48
CA MET A 140 -0.46 -12.77 0.30
C MET A 140 -1.06 -12.06 1.51
N LEU A 141 -1.94 -12.71 2.29
CA LEU A 141 -2.55 -12.10 3.48
C LEU A 141 -1.51 -11.68 4.53
N ALA A 142 -0.32 -12.29 4.56
CA ALA A 142 0.78 -11.83 5.39
C ALA A 142 1.22 -10.39 5.05
N GLY A 143 1.07 -9.96 3.80
CA GLY A 143 1.37 -8.62 3.32
C GLY A 143 0.41 -7.52 3.81
N VAL A 144 -0.67 -7.89 4.50
CA VAL A 144 -1.63 -6.96 5.15
C VAL A 144 -1.09 -6.46 6.49
N ALA A 145 -0.19 -7.22 7.11
CA ALA A 145 0.36 -6.87 8.42
C ALA A 145 1.26 -5.61 8.35
N PRO A 146 1.22 -4.75 9.38
CA PRO A 146 2.07 -3.55 9.43
C PRO A 146 3.52 -3.93 9.73
N VAL A 147 4.29 -4.22 8.68
CA VAL A 147 5.73 -4.51 8.78
C VAL A 147 6.55 -3.22 8.64
N ARG A 148 7.51 -2.99 9.55
CA ARG A 148 8.40 -1.82 9.50
C ARG A 148 9.18 -1.80 8.18
N GLY A 149 9.11 -0.69 7.45
CA GLY A 149 9.74 -0.54 6.13
C GLY A 149 8.90 -0.99 4.94
N SER A 150 7.73 -1.62 5.16
CA SER A 150 6.76 -1.89 4.09
C SER A 150 5.97 -0.63 3.79
N THR A 151 6.02 -0.16 2.55
CA THR A 151 5.26 1.02 2.09
C THR A 151 3.87 0.69 1.56
N SER A 152 3.54 -0.59 1.39
CA SER A 152 2.31 -1.01 0.68
C SER A 152 1.28 -1.71 1.57
N TRP A 153 1.59 -2.01 2.83
CA TRP A 153 0.66 -2.75 3.70
C TRP A 153 -0.66 -1.99 3.92
N GLU A 154 -0.64 -0.65 4.00
CA GLU A 154 -1.88 0.14 4.09
C GLU A 154 -2.76 -0.10 2.85
N SER A 155 -2.18 -0.10 1.65
CA SER A 155 -2.90 -0.38 0.41
C SER A 155 -3.41 -1.82 0.32
N HIS A 156 -2.66 -2.80 0.84
CA HIS A 156 -3.07 -4.20 0.88
C HIS A 156 -4.27 -4.40 1.82
N PHE A 157 -4.18 -3.84 3.03
CA PHE A 157 -5.25 -3.92 4.01
C PHE A 157 -6.53 -3.25 3.50
N LEU A 158 -6.41 -1.99 3.07
CA LEU A 158 -7.56 -1.21 2.61
C LEU A 158 -8.13 -1.76 1.31
N GLY A 159 -7.28 -2.34 0.45
CA GLY A 159 -7.70 -3.09 -0.73
C GLY A 159 -8.54 -4.31 -0.37
N LEU A 160 -8.05 -5.15 0.55
CA LEU A 160 -8.77 -6.31 1.05
C LEU A 160 -10.15 -5.92 1.61
N VAL A 161 -10.20 -4.88 2.43
CA VAL A 161 -11.46 -4.35 2.99
C VAL A 161 -12.40 -3.84 1.90
N ALA A 162 -11.89 -3.09 0.91
CA ALA A 162 -12.69 -2.60 -0.21
C ALA A 162 -13.30 -3.75 -1.03
N GLY A 163 -12.54 -4.84 -1.24
CA GLY A 163 -13.01 -6.05 -1.88
C GLY A 163 -14.14 -6.74 -1.12
N ILE A 164 -13.95 -6.93 0.19
CA ILE A 164 -14.97 -7.51 1.08
C ILE A 164 -16.24 -6.64 1.06
N GLY A 165 -16.10 -5.33 1.18
CA GLY A 165 -17.20 -4.38 1.13
C GLY A 165 -17.96 -4.44 -0.19
N ARG A 166 -17.25 -4.51 -1.33
CA ARG A 166 -17.87 -4.66 -2.65
C ARG A 166 -18.66 -5.97 -2.78
N ALA A 167 -18.13 -7.07 -2.25
CA ALA A 167 -18.82 -8.38 -2.24
C ALA A 167 -20.06 -8.35 -1.35
N TRP A 168 -19.99 -7.68 -0.20
CA TRP A 168 -21.15 -7.49 0.67
C TRP A 168 -22.26 -6.69 -0.03
N LEU A 169 -21.92 -5.63 -0.78
CA LEU A 169 -22.91 -4.89 -1.57
C LEU A 169 -23.58 -5.72 -2.69
N ASP A 170 -22.90 -6.75 -3.20
CA ASP A 170 -23.45 -7.64 -4.23
C ASP A 170 -24.27 -8.80 -3.67
N LEU A 171 -23.93 -9.29 -2.47
CA LEU A 171 -24.30 -10.64 -2.00
C LEU A 171 -24.83 -10.68 -0.56
N GLY A 172 -24.77 -9.56 0.16
CA GLY A 172 -25.09 -9.44 1.59
C GLY A 172 -26.50 -8.98 1.89
#